data_AF-A0A2U1WCJ4-F1
#
_entry.id   AF-A0A2U1WCJ4-F1
#
_cell.length_a   1.000
_cell.length_b   1.000
_cell.length_c   1.000
_cell.angle_alpha   90.00
_cell.angle_beta   90.00
_cell.angle_gamma   90.00
#
_symmetry.space_group_name_H-M   'P 1'
#
loop_
_entity.id
_entity.type
_entity.pdbx_description
1 polymer ?
#
loop_
_entity_poly.entity_id
_entity_poly.type
_entity_poly.pdbx_seq_one_letter_code
_entity_poly.pdbx_strand_id
1 'polypeptide(L)'
;MDIIGISIGAAGGVRTRPGRTSPPLTASLALGLAIGLAAILPAATLPAHAQETDASPKATVADSGPVRLTILYTQGTTDLDETAGRGGMARLAGTIRQERAAHPNLLVLHGGQTLAPSVLAFYDQGAHIIDLLNGMTIDAMAALNREYHHGDDRLSARAFEAGFPIVTTNAVDRSTGRTPDGLEEAVVLTAGPLRIGVMAATPVLTRETTRTQRTEFRDPVRALAAKAAALRADGVDLVVAMTGYAGDTHRSVLAARPADIVLYQDRSRPFAVEYDGRFLSATVGPQAAWVLALDLTMQRTAGPDGQPVVTWTPAPRLIDTATVAPDPAVLIQARAYAARLDTMLRMEVGRLSAPLDTRKESLRTGENAFANAVVDTLREALDSDVALFNGGGIRGDRQYPAGTLLTRRDIYTELPFHDVGVVLDVSGQQLWDVVESGVSAVEQLQGRFPHLSNAQAEIDLGRPPGQRLRSLSVGGKPVALSGRYRLATSSFLAAGGDGYGILAGAPRLVEDRNTEFVSTQMIDQIARSGEFVPRLDGRMTVRR
;
A
#
# COMPACT_ATOMS: atom_id res chain seq x y z
N MET A 1 12.26 -10.10 -64.40
CA MET A 1 11.39 -9.09 -65.07
C MET A 1 11.02 -8.06 -64.03
N ASP A 2 11.75 -6.95 -64.12
CA ASP A 2 11.54 -5.57 -63.70
C ASP A 2 11.06 -5.16 -62.30
N ILE A 3 11.98 -4.56 -61.50
CA ILE A 3 12.25 -3.11 -61.17
C ILE A 3 11.34 -2.70 -59.97
N ILE A 4 11.80 -2.17 -58.81
CA ILE A 4 12.56 -0.95 -58.47
C ILE A 4 13.11 -1.12 -57.03
N GLY A 5 14.33 -0.78 -56.57
CA GLY A 5 15.41 0.07 -57.07
C GLY A 5 15.70 1.22 -56.08
N ILE A 6 16.51 1.00 -55.03
CA ILE A 6 17.11 2.05 -54.17
C ILE A 6 18.63 1.86 -54.13
N SER A 7 19.37 2.89 -54.52
CA SER A 7 20.80 3.17 -54.23
C SER A 7 21.00 4.66 -54.61
N ILE A 8 21.88 5.49 -54.04
CA ILE A 8 23.35 5.45 -53.85
C ILE A 8 23.66 6.58 -52.81
N GLY A 9 24.52 6.45 -51.79
CA GLY A 9 26.00 6.63 -51.78
C GLY A 9 26.44 8.06 -52.15
N ALA A 10 27.49 8.74 -51.66
CA ALA A 10 28.66 8.48 -50.81
C ALA A 10 29.29 9.87 -50.46
N ALA A 11 29.81 10.12 -49.25
CA ALA A 11 31.23 10.11 -48.82
C ALA A 11 32.22 11.16 -49.43
N GLY A 12 32.80 11.99 -48.53
CA GLY A 12 34.26 12.21 -48.43
C GLY A 12 34.88 13.53 -48.93
N GLY A 13 35.69 14.20 -48.07
CA GLY A 13 36.92 14.89 -48.52
C GLY A 13 37.27 16.32 -48.03
N VAL A 14 37.73 16.45 -46.77
CA VAL A 14 38.84 17.25 -46.18
C VAL A 14 39.53 18.41 -46.98
N ARG A 15 39.61 19.61 -46.36
CA ARG A 15 40.79 20.46 -45.94
C ARG A 15 40.76 21.98 -46.28
N THR A 16 41.28 22.74 -45.30
CA THR A 16 41.86 24.12 -45.30
C THR A 16 41.03 25.30 -44.75
N ARG A 17 41.60 25.95 -43.70
CA ARG A 17 41.38 27.34 -43.21
C ARG A 17 42.43 28.23 -43.92
N PRO A 18 42.28 29.58 -44.07
CA PRO A 18 41.99 30.51 -42.95
C PRO A 18 41.24 31.83 -43.30
N GLY A 19 40.87 32.59 -42.26
CA GLY A 19 40.87 34.06 -42.33
C GLY A 19 39.58 34.80 -41.96
N ARG A 20 39.75 35.76 -41.03
CA ARG A 20 38.96 36.99 -40.79
C ARG A 20 37.55 36.85 -40.20
N THR A 21 37.08 37.63 -39.23
CA THR A 21 37.58 38.63 -38.26
C THR A 21 36.31 39.04 -37.49
N SER A 22 36.28 38.86 -36.17
CA SER A 22 35.33 39.57 -35.29
C SER A 22 35.82 41.02 -35.11
N PRO A 23 34.96 42.03 -34.82
CA PRO A 23 34.71 42.40 -33.42
C PRO A 23 33.31 43.08 -33.23
N PRO A 24 33.07 43.98 -32.25
CA PRO A 24 32.43 43.65 -30.97
C PRO A 24 31.19 44.52 -30.68
N LEU A 25 30.48 44.24 -29.58
CA LEU A 25 29.61 45.24 -28.95
C LEU A 25 29.93 45.32 -27.46
N THR A 26 30.71 46.33 -27.10
CA THR A 26 30.83 46.91 -25.76
C THR A 26 30.86 48.43 -25.88
N ALA A 27 30.06 49.11 -25.04
CA ALA A 27 30.33 50.40 -24.39
C ALA A 27 29.04 50.75 -23.59
N SER A 28 28.97 50.86 -22.26
CA SER A 28 29.77 51.53 -21.21
C SER A 28 29.62 53.05 -21.12
N LEU A 29 29.15 53.47 -19.93
CA LEU A 29 29.54 54.62 -19.08
C LEU A 29 28.94 56.04 -19.26
N ALA A 30 28.28 56.52 -18.20
CA ALA A 30 28.49 57.81 -17.48
C ALA A 30 27.59 57.81 -16.22
N LEU A 31 28.08 57.64 -15.00
CA LEU A 31 28.68 58.62 -14.07
C LEU A 31 27.92 59.96 -13.93
N GLY A 32 27.24 60.13 -12.79
CA GLY A 32 26.73 61.39 -12.26
C GLY A 32 26.84 61.39 -10.74
N LEU A 33 27.93 62.00 -10.25
CA LEU A 33 28.23 62.25 -8.85
C LEU A 33 27.53 63.55 -8.41
N ALA A 34 26.82 63.56 -7.29
CA ALA A 34 26.49 64.80 -6.57
C ALA A 34 26.76 64.63 -5.08
N ILE A 35 27.60 65.51 -4.57
CA ILE A 35 28.14 65.64 -3.21
C ILE A 35 27.30 66.66 -2.43
N GLY A 36 27.17 66.44 -1.12
CA GLY A 36 26.85 67.46 -0.09
C GLY A 36 25.41 67.39 0.41
N LEU A 37 25.10 67.30 1.71
CA LEU A 37 25.75 67.95 2.84
C LEU A 37 25.53 67.13 4.12
N ALA A 38 26.61 66.93 4.88
CA ALA A 38 26.56 66.45 6.26
C ALA A 38 26.09 67.57 7.20
N ALA A 39 25.21 67.24 8.13
CA ALA A 39 25.03 67.98 9.38
C ALA A 39 25.43 67.05 10.55
N ILE A 40 26.17 67.64 11.47
CA ILE A 40 27.06 67.04 12.46
C ILE A 40 26.43 67.18 13.88
N LEU A 41 26.57 66.10 14.67
CA LEU A 41 26.56 65.96 16.16
C LEU A 41 25.24 66.00 16.96
N PRO A 42 25.21 65.47 18.21
CA PRO A 42 26.16 64.60 18.92
C PRO A 42 25.53 63.32 19.51
N ALA A 43 26.41 62.39 19.93
CA ALA A 43 26.07 61.28 20.81
C ALA A 43 25.53 61.77 22.16
N ALA A 44 24.38 61.25 22.58
CA ALA A 44 23.87 61.36 23.94
C ALA A 44 23.37 59.99 24.42
N THR A 45 23.87 59.63 25.58
CA THR A 45 23.58 58.49 26.44
C THR A 45 22.08 58.20 26.62
N LEU A 46 21.77 56.90 26.69
CA LEU A 46 20.49 56.28 27.07
C LEU A 46 19.78 57.00 28.23
N PRO A 47 18.44 57.07 28.20
CA PRO A 47 17.62 56.86 29.37
C PRO A 47 16.97 55.46 29.30
N ALA A 48 17.11 54.70 30.38
CA ALA A 48 16.25 53.57 30.66
C ALA A 48 14.78 54.00 30.55
N HIS A 49 13.98 53.32 29.72
CA HIS A 49 12.53 53.45 29.73
C HIS A 49 11.90 52.09 30.04
N ALA A 50 10.94 52.18 30.93
CA ALA A 50 10.28 51.12 31.66
C ALA A 50 9.60 50.07 30.74
N GLN A 51 9.49 48.86 31.28
CA GLN A 51 8.55 47.84 30.82
C GLN A 51 7.13 48.42 30.84
N GLU A 52 6.57 48.66 29.67
CA GLU A 52 5.11 48.63 29.48
C GLU A 52 4.74 47.20 29.12
N THR A 53 4.12 46.52 30.08
CA THR A 53 3.43 45.25 29.86
C THR A 53 2.17 45.51 29.04
N ASP A 54 2.28 45.46 27.72
CA ASP A 54 1.11 45.45 26.84
C ASP A 54 0.47 44.06 26.90
N ALA A 55 -0.39 43.88 27.90
CA ALA A 55 -1.26 42.72 27.99
C ALA A 55 -2.30 42.82 26.87
N SER A 56 -2.02 42.14 25.75
CA SER A 56 -3.04 41.88 24.73
C SER A 56 -4.31 41.32 25.41
N PRO A 57 -5.50 41.88 25.14
CA PRO A 57 -6.72 41.41 25.79
C PRO A 57 -6.94 39.95 25.39
N LYS A 58 -7.04 39.06 26.40
CA LYS A 58 -7.54 37.68 26.23
C LYS A 58 -8.86 37.79 25.48
N ALA A 59 -8.92 37.23 24.27
CA ALA A 59 -10.15 37.13 23.50
C ALA A 59 -11.25 36.53 24.39
N THR A 60 -12.29 37.31 24.64
CA THR A 60 -13.49 36.84 25.31
C THR A 60 -14.05 35.66 24.54
N VAL A 61 -14.16 34.50 25.19
CA VAL A 61 -14.79 33.30 24.61
C VAL A 61 -16.25 33.65 24.37
N ALA A 62 -16.59 33.97 23.12
CA ALA A 62 -17.97 34.18 22.72
C ALA A 62 -18.72 32.85 22.82
N ASP A 63 -19.80 32.83 23.60
CA ASP A 63 -20.73 31.70 23.69
C ASP A 63 -21.33 31.46 22.30
N SER A 64 -21.02 30.32 21.69
CA SER A 64 -21.54 29.97 20.37
C SER A 64 -22.82 29.17 20.56
N GLY A 65 -23.91 29.57 19.89
CA GLY A 65 -25.08 28.70 19.75
C GLY A 65 -24.69 27.31 19.18
N PRO A 66 -25.52 26.28 19.37
CA PRO A 66 -25.17 24.91 18.97
C PRO A 66 -24.76 24.84 17.50
N VAL A 67 -23.54 24.35 17.24
CA VAL A 67 -22.98 24.15 15.91
C VAL A 67 -23.14 22.69 15.54
N ARG A 68 -23.73 22.42 14.37
CA ARG A 68 -23.76 21.07 13.80
C ARG A 68 -22.52 20.86 12.94
N LEU A 69 -21.84 19.74 13.15
CA LEU A 69 -20.72 19.24 12.35
C LEU A 69 -21.03 17.80 11.95
N THR A 70 -20.77 17.43 10.70
CA THR A 70 -20.85 16.04 10.25
C THR A 70 -19.45 15.56 9.86
N ILE A 71 -19.00 14.45 10.45
CA ILE A 71 -17.78 13.76 9.99
C ILE A 71 -18.21 12.54 9.18
N LEU A 72 -17.95 12.57 7.88
CA LEU A 72 -18.05 11.39 7.02
C LEU A 72 -16.76 10.60 7.08
N TYR A 73 -16.88 9.28 7.27
CA TYR A 73 -15.75 8.37 7.37
C TYR A 73 -15.95 7.15 6.47
N THR A 74 -14.90 6.83 5.72
CA THR A 74 -14.75 5.58 4.96
C THR A 74 -13.30 5.10 5.04
N GLN A 75 -13.04 3.88 4.59
CA GLN A 75 -11.70 3.30 4.56
C GLN A 75 -11.59 2.23 3.46
N GLY A 76 -10.35 1.85 3.12
CA GLY A 76 -10.09 0.64 2.34
C GLY A 76 -10.80 0.62 0.98
N THR A 77 -10.74 1.70 0.22
CA THR A 77 -11.43 1.87 -1.06
C THR A 77 -10.46 1.56 -2.21
N THR A 78 -10.40 0.30 -2.64
CA THR A 78 -9.53 -0.12 -3.77
C THR A 78 -10.32 -0.43 -5.03
N ASP A 79 -11.62 -0.70 -4.88
CA ASP A 79 -12.46 -1.18 -5.96
C ASP A 79 -12.99 0.01 -6.77
N LEU A 80 -12.80 -0.06 -8.10
CA LEU A 80 -13.30 0.96 -9.02
C LEU A 80 -14.82 0.85 -9.20
N ASP A 81 -15.31 -0.37 -9.32
CA ASP A 81 -16.70 -0.71 -9.59
C ASP A 81 -17.46 -1.07 -8.31
N GLU A 82 -18.78 -0.94 -8.37
CA GLU A 82 -19.68 -1.40 -7.31
C GLU A 82 -19.81 -2.94 -7.30
N THR A 83 -20.08 -3.50 -6.12
CA THR A 83 -20.46 -4.90 -5.96
C THR A 83 -21.91 -4.99 -5.49
N ALA A 84 -22.76 -5.66 -6.25
CA ALA A 84 -24.19 -5.80 -5.96
C ALA A 84 -24.88 -4.45 -5.63
N GLY A 85 -24.55 -3.41 -6.40
CA GLY A 85 -25.10 -2.07 -6.21
C GLY A 85 -24.51 -1.28 -5.03
N ARG A 86 -23.46 -1.76 -4.36
CA ARG A 86 -22.81 -1.07 -3.24
C ARG A 86 -21.35 -0.76 -3.50
N GLY A 87 -20.86 0.31 -2.91
CA GLY A 87 -19.45 0.67 -2.94
C GLY A 87 -18.96 1.11 -4.30
N GLY A 88 -17.65 1.02 -4.49
CA GLY A 88 -16.97 1.56 -5.65
C GLY A 88 -16.83 3.08 -5.58
N MET A 89 -15.90 3.61 -6.38
CA MET A 89 -15.52 5.02 -6.31
C MET A 89 -16.67 5.97 -6.66
N ALA A 90 -17.49 5.60 -7.64
CA ALA A 90 -18.60 6.43 -8.08
C ALA A 90 -19.68 6.61 -7.01
N ARG A 91 -20.03 5.56 -6.25
CA ARG A 91 -21.04 5.69 -5.18
C ARG A 91 -20.50 6.40 -3.97
N LEU A 92 -19.24 6.18 -3.61
CA LEU A 92 -18.58 6.96 -2.57
C LEU A 92 -18.66 8.46 -2.89
N ALA A 93 -18.29 8.84 -4.12
CA ALA A 93 -18.38 10.22 -4.57
C ALA A 93 -19.82 10.76 -4.54
N GLY A 94 -20.80 9.95 -4.95
CA GLY A 94 -22.23 10.29 -4.87
C GLY A 94 -22.68 10.53 -3.43
N THR A 95 -22.27 9.68 -2.49
CA THR A 95 -22.56 9.81 -1.05
C THR A 95 -21.94 11.09 -0.48
N ILE A 96 -20.67 11.37 -0.77
CA ILE A 96 -20.01 12.59 -0.32
C ILE A 96 -20.75 13.82 -0.87
N ARG A 97 -21.11 13.83 -2.15
CA ARG A 97 -21.82 14.93 -2.80
C ARG A 97 -23.21 15.18 -2.17
N GLN A 98 -23.97 14.11 -1.95
CA GLN A 98 -25.30 14.19 -1.34
C GLN A 98 -25.23 14.76 0.09
N GLU A 99 -24.30 14.27 0.90
CA GLU A 99 -24.16 14.70 2.29
C GLU A 99 -23.58 16.13 2.38
N ARG A 100 -22.62 16.51 1.53
CA ARG A 100 -22.12 17.90 1.45
C ARG A 100 -23.25 18.88 1.09
N ALA A 101 -24.22 18.47 0.27
CA ALA A 101 -25.37 19.31 -0.06
C ALA A 101 -26.35 19.49 1.13
N ALA A 102 -26.44 18.49 2.02
CA ALA A 102 -27.32 18.51 3.18
C ALA A 102 -26.68 19.13 4.43
N HIS A 103 -25.35 19.13 4.54
CA HIS A 103 -24.61 19.48 5.74
C HIS A 103 -23.53 20.55 5.44
N PRO A 104 -23.72 21.83 5.84
CA PRO A 104 -22.80 22.90 5.49
C PRO A 104 -21.43 22.81 6.18
N ASN A 105 -21.39 22.21 7.37
CA ASN A 105 -20.16 21.95 8.12
C ASN A 105 -19.89 20.44 8.07
N LEU A 106 -19.30 19.98 6.97
CA LEU A 106 -19.00 18.57 6.75
C LEU A 106 -17.51 18.38 6.50
N LEU A 107 -16.91 17.39 7.17
CA LEU A 107 -15.55 16.93 6.96
C LEU A 107 -15.57 15.48 6.47
N VAL A 108 -14.82 15.18 5.42
CA VAL A 108 -14.64 13.84 4.84
C VAL A 108 -13.27 13.31 5.23
N LEU A 109 -13.25 12.28 6.08
CA LEU A 109 -12.04 11.61 6.54
C LEU A 109 -11.92 10.22 5.88
N HIS A 110 -10.76 9.96 5.28
CA HIS A 110 -10.47 8.66 4.67
C HIS A 110 -9.46 7.87 5.51
N GLY A 111 -9.85 6.74 6.08
CA GLY A 111 -9.04 5.92 6.97
C GLY A 111 -7.88 5.17 6.33
N GLY A 112 -7.42 5.53 5.13
CA GLY A 112 -6.33 4.85 4.42
C GLY A 112 -6.69 3.44 3.92
N GLN A 113 -5.67 2.59 3.73
CA GLN A 113 -5.74 1.25 3.11
C GLN A 113 -6.20 1.23 1.64
N THR A 114 -5.89 2.26 0.86
CA THR A 114 -6.44 2.44 -0.49
C THR A 114 -5.37 2.37 -1.58
N LEU A 115 -4.11 2.71 -1.28
CA LEU A 115 -3.04 2.60 -2.29
C LEU A 115 -2.61 1.16 -2.57
N ALA A 116 -3.05 0.19 -1.77
CA ALA A 116 -2.90 -1.24 -2.02
C ALA A 116 -3.91 -2.06 -1.16
N PRO A 117 -4.27 -3.30 -1.55
CA PRO A 117 -3.86 -4.00 -2.78
C PRO A 117 -4.85 -3.73 -3.93
N SER A 118 -4.34 -3.28 -5.07
CA SER A 118 -5.09 -3.24 -6.33
C SER A 118 -4.15 -3.66 -7.46
N VAL A 119 -4.68 -4.42 -8.43
CA VAL A 119 -3.89 -4.83 -9.60
C VAL A 119 -3.42 -3.60 -10.37
N LEU A 120 -4.26 -2.59 -10.51
CA LEU A 120 -3.87 -1.33 -11.15
C LEU A 120 -2.85 -0.57 -10.29
N ALA A 121 -3.01 -0.59 -8.97
CA ALA A 121 -2.05 0.03 -8.05
C ALA A 121 -0.66 -0.62 -8.12
N PHE A 122 -0.56 -1.90 -8.49
CA PHE A 122 0.75 -2.50 -8.76
C PHE A 122 1.49 -1.78 -9.90
N TYR A 123 0.77 -1.44 -10.96
CA TYR A 123 1.34 -0.82 -12.16
C TYR A 123 1.58 0.68 -12.01
N ASP A 124 0.63 1.41 -11.44
CA ASP A 124 0.71 2.87 -11.35
C ASP A 124 1.07 3.38 -9.95
N GLN A 125 1.27 2.46 -9.00
CA GLN A 125 1.70 2.71 -7.62
C GLN A 125 0.69 3.59 -6.87
N GLY A 126 -0.60 3.37 -7.12
CA GLY A 126 -1.72 4.05 -6.47
C GLY A 126 -2.08 5.42 -7.07
N ALA A 127 -1.50 5.80 -8.22
CA ALA A 127 -1.76 7.09 -8.85
C ALA A 127 -3.25 7.27 -9.19
N HIS A 128 -3.89 6.26 -9.77
CA HIS A 128 -5.32 6.31 -10.11
C HIS A 128 -6.22 6.54 -8.90
N ILE A 129 -5.86 6.00 -7.73
CA ILE A 129 -6.61 6.19 -6.49
C ILE A 129 -6.55 7.66 -6.08
N ILE A 130 -5.35 8.25 -6.06
CA ILE A 130 -5.18 9.67 -5.73
C ILE A 130 -5.96 10.55 -6.70
N ASP A 131 -5.90 10.27 -8.01
CA ASP A 131 -6.66 11.03 -9.02
C ASP A 131 -8.19 10.93 -8.82
N LEU A 132 -8.70 9.75 -8.47
CA LEU A 132 -10.12 9.56 -8.17
C LEU A 132 -10.53 10.29 -6.89
N LEU A 133 -9.73 10.19 -5.82
CA LEU A 133 -10.00 10.85 -4.54
C LEU A 133 -9.89 12.38 -4.63
N ASN A 134 -9.01 12.91 -5.48
CA ASN A 134 -8.92 14.35 -5.77
C ASN A 134 -10.26 14.91 -6.29
N GLY A 135 -11.02 14.11 -7.05
CA GLY A 135 -12.36 14.48 -7.51
C GLY A 135 -13.45 14.48 -6.43
N MET A 136 -13.16 14.01 -5.22
CA MET A 136 -14.15 13.79 -4.15
C MET A 136 -14.05 14.79 -2.99
N THR A 137 -13.12 15.75 -3.02
CA THR A 137 -12.88 16.72 -1.93
C THR A 137 -12.71 16.01 -0.57
N ILE A 138 -11.71 15.14 -0.46
CA ILE A 138 -11.32 14.55 0.83
C ILE A 138 -10.67 15.64 1.67
N ASP A 139 -11.00 15.72 2.97
CA ASP A 139 -10.43 16.74 3.86
C ASP A 139 -9.16 16.26 4.59
N ALA A 140 -9.07 14.96 4.87
CA ALA A 140 -7.83 14.31 5.30
C ALA A 140 -7.86 12.80 5.06
N MET A 141 -6.70 12.21 4.80
CA MET A 141 -6.54 10.76 4.65
C MET A 141 -5.48 10.23 5.62
N ALA A 142 -5.71 9.10 6.29
CA ALA A 142 -4.68 8.42 7.08
C ALA A 142 -3.68 7.67 6.17
N ALA A 143 -2.39 7.80 6.44
CA ALA A 143 -1.38 6.88 5.92
C ALA A 143 -1.25 5.66 6.85
N LEU A 144 -1.84 4.54 6.47
CA LEU A 144 -1.72 3.27 7.18
C LEU A 144 -0.81 2.30 6.43
N ASN A 145 -0.71 1.04 6.86
CA ASN A 145 0.32 0.13 6.34
C ASN A 145 0.28 -0.05 4.81
N ARG A 146 -0.88 0.00 4.15
CA ARG A 146 -0.92 -0.19 2.68
C ARG A 146 -0.44 1.02 1.90
N GLU A 147 -0.50 2.22 2.47
CA GLU A 147 0.08 3.41 1.84
C GLU A 147 1.60 3.27 1.66
N TYR A 148 2.27 2.52 2.54
CA TYR A 148 3.71 2.23 2.46
C TYR A 148 4.07 1.02 1.56
N HIS A 149 3.10 0.37 0.91
CA HIS A 149 3.34 -0.87 0.15
C HIS A 149 4.34 -0.70 -1.00
N HIS A 150 4.35 0.48 -1.63
CA HIS A 150 5.25 0.80 -2.74
C HIS A 150 6.54 1.52 -2.30
N GLY A 151 6.77 1.66 -0.99
CA GLY A 151 7.96 2.31 -0.43
C GLY A 151 7.78 3.79 -0.15
N ASP A 152 8.72 4.37 0.59
CA ASP A 152 8.64 5.74 1.13
C ASP A 152 8.54 6.79 0.02
N ASP A 153 9.41 6.72 -0.99
CA ASP A 153 9.46 7.72 -2.08
C ASP A 153 8.17 7.76 -2.90
N ARG A 154 7.53 6.59 -3.06
CA ARG A 154 6.27 6.46 -3.81
C ARG A 154 5.12 7.02 -3.01
N LEU A 155 5.07 6.76 -1.70
CA LEU A 155 4.10 7.41 -0.82
C LEU A 155 4.27 8.93 -0.83
N SER A 156 5.50 9.45 -0.73
CA SER A 156 5.77 10.89 -0.83
C SER A 156 5.30 11.47 -2.17
N ALA A 157 5.56 10.80 -3.30
CA ALA A 157 5.06 11.23 -4.60
C ALA A 157 3.52 11.28 -4.65
N ARG A 158 2.85 10.24 -4.14
CA ARG A 158 1.38 10.21 -4.02
C ARG A 158 0.84 11.32 -3.13
N ALA A 159 1.55 11.65 -2.05
CA ALA A 159 1.17 12.73 -1.16
C ALA A 159 1.28 14.10 -1.83
N PHE A 160 2.31 14.34 -2.65
CA PHE A 160 2.43 15.58 -3.43
C PHE A 160 1.41 15.68 -4.59
N GLU A 161 0.91 14.55 -5.08
CA GLU A 161 -0.16 14.50 -6.09
C GLU A 161 -1.56 14.66 -5.47
N ALA A 162 -1.71 14.42 -4.16
CA ALA A 162 -2.97 14.53 -3.46
C ALA A 162 -3.35 16.00 -3.24
N GLY A 163 -4.58 16.34 -3.59
CA GLY A 163 -5.20 17.64 -3.29
C GLY A 163 -5.66 17.79 -1.83
N PHE A 164 -5.22 16.89 -0.95
CA PHE A 164 -5.63 16.79 0.45
C PHE A 164 -4.48 16.25 1.31
N PRO A 165 -4.43 16.59 2.60
CA PRO A 165 -3.36 16.15 3.48
C PRO A 165 -3.46 14.65 3.77
N ILE A 166 -2.33 13.96 3.65
CA ILE A 166 -2.16 12.58 4.11
C ILE A 166 -1.43 12.61 5.46
N VAL A 167 -2.04 12.01 6.48
CA VAL A 167 -1.67 12.20 7.89
C VAL A 167 -1.06 10.93 8.48
N THR A 168 0.03 11.08 9.21
CA THR A 168 0.63 10.05 10.08
C THR A 168 1.41 10.69 11.23
N THR A 169 1.07 10.30 12.46
CA THR A 169 1.56 10.94 13.69
C THR A 169 2.73 10.21 14.32
N ASN A 170 2.85 8.90 14.10
CA ASN A 170 3.91 8.08 14.68
C ASN A 170 4.98 7.64 13.68
N ALA A 171 4.83 7.96 12.39
CA ALA A 171 5.85 7.70 11.38
C ALA A 171 6.88 8.83 11.34
N VAL A 172 8.16 8.48 11.29
CA VAL A 172 9.28 9.41 11.32
C VAL A 172 10.34 8.97 10.32
N ASP A 173 10.78 9.87 9.45
CA ASP A 173 11.95 9.64 8.62
C ASP A 173 13.21 9.63 9.52
N ARG A 174 13.96 8.52 9.49
CA ARG A 174 15.13 8.30 10.37
C ARG A 174 16.27 9.28 10.12
N SER A 175 16.36 9.85 8.92
CA SER A 175 17.41 10.79 8.55
C SER A 175 17.15 12.20 9.08
N THR A 176 15.88 12.61 9.14
CA THR A 176 15.49 13.98 9.56
C THR A 176 14.95 14.03 10.99
N GLY A 177 14.47 12.90 11.52
CA GLY A 177 13.76 12.84 12.80
C GLY A 177 12.36 13.49 12.76
N ARG A 178 11.86 13.84 11.56
CA ARG A 178 10.57 14.49 11.31
C ARG A 178 9.61 13.56 10.55
N THR A 179 8.35 13.97 10.44
CA THR A 179 7.37 13.30 9.57
C THR A 179 7.90 13.16 8.14
N PRO A 180 7.68 12.00 7.46
CA PRO A 180 8.13 11.80 6.09
C PRO A 180 7.63 12.87 5.12
N ASP A 181 8.44 13.19 4.11
CA ASP A 181 8.15 14.26 3.14
C ASP A 181 6.80 14.06 2.45
N GLY A 182 6.04 15.15 2.34
CA GLY A 182 4.69 15.17 1.76
C GLY A 182 3.58 14.73 2.72
N LEU A 183 3.91 14.10 3.85
CA LEU A 183 2.94 13.71 4.87
C LEU A 183 2.87 14.74 6.01
N GLU A 184 1.71 14.81 6.65
CA GLU A 184 1.46 15.70 7.78
C GLU A 184 1.42 14.91 9.10
N GLU A 185 2.00 15.47 10.17
CA GLU A 185 1.97 14.82 11.48
C GLU A 185 0.55 14.82 12.07
N ALA A 186 -0.18 15.90 11.81
CA ALA A 186 -1.58 16.14 12.11
C ALA A 186 -2.06 17.32 11.24
N VAL A 187 -3.36 17.44 11.04
CA VAL A 187 -3.97 18.62 10.38
C VAL A 187 -5.07 19.20 11.26
N VAL A 188 -5.21 20.53 11.25
CA VAL A 188 -6.35 21.21 11.89
C VAL A 188 -7.28 21.70 10.81
N LEU A 189 -8.49 21.12 10.76
CA LEU A 189 -9.55 21.46 9.82
C LEU A 189 -10.55 22.40 10.49
N THR A 190 -11.20 23.25 9.69
CA THR A 190 -12.24 24.17 10.17
C THR A 190 -13.62 23.76 9.67
N ALA A 191 -14.59 23.70 10.57
CA ALA A 191 -16.00 23.44 10.27
C ALA A 191 -16.86 24.52 10.91
N GLY A 192 -17.17 25.57 10.14
CA GLY A 192 -17.73 26.80 10.69
C GLY A 192 -16.74 27.44 11.69
N PRO A 193 -17.16 27.74 12.93
CA PRO A 193 -16.26 28.30 13.96
C PRO A 193 -15.41 27.25 14.68
N LEU A 194 -15.61 25.95 14.40
CA LEU A 194 -14.95 24.86 15.11
C LEU A 194 -13.62 24.50 14.47
N ARG A 195 -12.63 24.19 15.30
CA ARG A 195 -11.31 23.68 14.91
C ARG A 195 -11.20 22.21 15.29
N ILE A 196 -11.02 21.35 14.30
CA ILE A 196 -11.00 19.89 14.45
C ILE A 196 -9.60 19.38 14.11
N GLY A 197 -8.91 18.81 15.10
CA GLY A 197 -7.59 18.22 14.93
C GLY A 197 -7.71 16.78 14.44
N VAL A 198 -7.08 16.45 13.33
CA VAL A 198 -7.07 15.10 12.76
C VAL A 198 -5.65 14.56 12.80
N MET A 199 -5.50 13.37 13.38
CA MET A 199 -4.24 12.65 13.53
C MET A 199 -4.41 11.17 13.16
N ALA A 200 -3.31 10.45 12.93
CA ALA A 200 -3.39 9.04 12.52
C ALA A 200 -2.22 8.20 13.03
N ALA A 201 -2.51 6.98 13.49
CA ALA A 201 -1.50 6.01 13.88
C ALA A 201 -1.32 4.94 12.80
N THR A 202 -0.12 4.92 12.22
CA THR A 202 0.34 3.84 11.34
C THR A 202 0.81 2.66 12.20
N PRO A 203 0.33 1.43 11.96
CA PRO A 203 0.79 0.25 12.70
C PRO A 203 2.31 0.06 12.69
N VAL A 204 2.93 -0.31 13.82
CA VAL A 204 4.39 -0.52 13.90
C VAL A 204 4.86 -1.64 12.97
N LEU A 205 4.04 -2.68 12.81
CA LEU A 205 4.27 -3.83 11.92
C LEU A 205 4.39 -3.43 10.43
N THR A 206 4.06 -2.18 10.07
CA THR A 206 4.25 -1.63 8.71
C THR A 206 5.69 -1.78 8.23
N ARG A 207 6.68 -1.65 9.14
CA ARG A 207 8.11 -1.81 8.81
C ARG A 207 8.47 -3.20 8.29
N GLU A 208 7.76 -4.21 8.76
CA GLU A 208 8.01 -5.62 8.45
C GLU A 208 7.13 -6.11 7.29
N THR A 209 6.01 -5.43 7.02
CA THR A 209 4.97 -5.89 6.08
C THR A 209 4.92 -5.09 4.77
N THR A 210 5.85 -4.15 4.58
CA THR A 210 5.86 -3.24 3.43
C THR A 210 7.27 -2.92 2.93
N ARG A 211 7.36 -2.12 1.86
CA ARG A 211 8.63 -1.71 1.24
C ARG A 211 9.27 -0.47 1.86
N THR A 212 8.74 0.04 2.97
CA THR A 212 9.37 1.14 3.71
C THR A 212 10.76 0.75 4.24
N GLN A 213 11.70 1.69 4.17
CA GLN A 213 13.09 1.51 4.59
C GLN A 213 13.57 2.70 5.44
N ARG A 214 13.17 3.92 5.05
CA ARG A 214 13.60 5.17 5.69
C ARG A 214 12.74 5.52 6.90
N THR A 215 11.48 5.09 6.91
CA THR A 215 10.51 5.44 7.94
C THR A 215 10.59 4.48 9.13
N GLU A 216 10.66 5.05 10.33
CA GLU A 216 10.48 4.37 11.61
C GLU A 216 9.08 4.67 12.15
N PHE A 217 8.43 3.65 12.72
CA PHE A 217 7.13 3.80 13.36
C PHE A 217 7.29 3.72 14.88
N ARG A 218 7.12 4.86 15.55
CA ARG A 218 7.17 4.97 17.02
C ARG A 218 5.91 4.37 17.65
N ASP A 219 5.93 4.24 18.98
CA ASP A 219 4.77 3.80 19.76
C ASP A 219 3.54 4.66 19.44
N PRO A 220 2.47 4.06 18.88
CA PRO A 220 1.34 4.81 18.35
C PRO A 220 0.53 5.49 19.46
N VAL A 221 0.37 4.84 20.62
CA VAL A 221 -0.41 5.37 21.74
C VAL A 221 0.25 6.63 22.30
N ARG A 222 1.57 6.57 22.55
CA ARG A 222 2.35 7.70 23.07
C ARG A 222 2.40 8.86 22.08
N ALA A 223 2.60 8.57 20.80
CA ALA A 223 2.64 9.60 19.76
C ALA A 223 1.29 10.33 19.63
N LEU A 224 0.18 9.59 19.55
CA LEU A 224 -1.16 10.17 19.49
C LEU A 224 -1.50 10.99 20.74
N ALA A 225 -1.21 10.46 21.94
CA ALA A 225 -1.50 11.17 23.19
C ALA A 225 -0.73 12.50 23.29
N ALA A 226 0.56 12.49 22.93
CA ALA A 226 1.38 13.70 22.93
C ALA A 226 0.86 14.74 21.92
N LYS A 227 0.53 14.30 20.69
CA LYS A 227 0.00 15.20 19.66
C LYS A 227 -1.39 15.74 20.03
N ALA A 228 -2.27 14.92 20.59
CA ALA A 228 -3.60 15.36 21.05
C ALA A 228 -3.49 16.43 22.14
N ALA A 229 -2.56 16.28 23.09
CA ALA A 229 -2.31 17.28 24.11
C ALA A 229 -1.83 18.61 23.50
N ALA A 230 -0.91 18.55 22.52
CA ALA A 230 -0.44 19.74 21.80
C ALA A 230 -1.58 20.44 21.01
N LEU A 231 -2.39 19.68 20.28
CA LEU A 231 -3.53 20.22 19.54
C LEU A 231 -4.54 20.92 20.47
N ARG A 232 -4.85 20.31 21.62
CA ARG A 232 -5.74 20.93 22.62
C ARG A 232 -5.14 22.20 23.23
N ALA A 233 -3.83 22.21 23.50
CA ALA A 233 -3.13 23.42 23.96
C ALA A 233 -3.18 24.55 22.91
N ASP A 234 -3.18 24.20 21.62
CA ASP A 234 -3.32 25.14 20.51
C ASP A 234 -4.78 25.57 20.25
N GLY A 235 -5.73 25.18 21.10
CA GLY A 235 -7.14 25.59 21.04
C GLY A 235 -7.97 24.84 19.99
N VAL A 236 -7.64 23.57 19.72
CA VAL A 236 -8.50 22.65 18.97
C VAL A 236 -9.68 22.20 19.83
N ASP A 237 -10.88 22.26 19.26
CA ASP A 237 -12.14 21.99 19.96
C ASP A 237 -12.47 20.48 20.06
N LEU A 238 -12.01 19.69 19.09
CA LEU A 238 -12.22 18.23 19.03
C LEU A 238 -11.05 17.55 18.32
N VAL A 239 -10.53 16.46 18.90
CA VAL A 239 -9.45 15.67 18.31
C VAL A 239 -9.97 14.31 17.83
N VAL A 240 -9.71 14.01 16.57
CA VAL A 240 -10.06 12.75 15.88
C VAL A 240 -8.77 11.99 15.53
N ALA A 241 -8.69 10.73 15.93
CA ALA A 241 -7.60 9.83 15.59
C ALA A 241 -8.07 8.74 14.63
N MET A 242 -7.29 8.47 13.58
CA MET A 242 -7.48 7.32 12.69
C MET A 242 -6.44 6.22 12.97
N THR A 243 -6.80 4.93 12.92
CA THR A 243 -5.82 3.85 13.16
C THR A 243 -6.13 2.55 12.44
N GLY A 244 -5.08 1.81 12.05
CA GLY A 244 -5.17 0.50 11.40
C GLY A 244 -5.14 -0.70 12.36
N TYR A 245 -5.47 -1.88 11.82
CA TYR A 245 -5.58 -3.12 12.61
C TYR A 245 -4.30 -3.94 12.73
N ALA A 246 -3.30 -3.72 11.86
CA ALA A 246 -2.11 -4.57 11.81
C ALA A 246 -1.36 -4.59 13.16
N GLY A 247 -0.90 -5.76 13.58
CA GLY A 247 -0.26 -5.97 14.89
C GLY A 247 -1.14 -5.59 16.08
N ASP A 248 -2.46 -5.67 15.94
CA ASP A 248 -3.45 -5.26 16.94
C ASP A 248 -3.36 -3.78 17.38
N THR A 249 -2.72 -2.91 16.58
CA THR A 249 -2.52 -1.49 16.89
C THR A 249 -3.81 -0.77 17.30
N HIS A 250 -4.90 -0.97 16.56
CA HIS A 250 -6.23 -0.43 16.89
C HIS A 250 -6.69 -0.76 18.32
N ARG A 251 -6.45 -1.98 18.83
CA ARG A 251 -6.86 -2.38 20.19
C ARG A 251 -6.12 -1.58 21.25
N SER A 252 -4.81 -1.39 21.09
CA SER A 252 -4.01 -0.57 22.00
C SER A 252 -4.45 0.89 21.99
N VAL A 253 -4.76 1.46 20.81
CA VAL A 253 -5.27 2.83 20.67
C VAL A 253 -6.65 2.97 21.32
N LEU A 254 -7.56 2.01 21.11
CA LEU A 254 -8.90 2.00 21.72
C LEU A 254 -8.84 1.88 23.25
N ALA A 255 -7.93 1.05 23.78
CA ALA A 255 -7.73 0.92 25.21
C ALA A 255 -7.18 2.21 25.86
N ALA A 256 -6.27 2.90 25.16
CA ALA A 256 -5.64 4.11 25.67
C ALA A 256 -6.46 5.39 25.49
N ARG A 257 -7.39 5.42 24.53
CA ARG A 257 -8.29 6.56 24.22
C ARG A 257 -7.56 7.91 24.10
N PRO A 258 -6.57 8.04 23.19
CA PRO A 258 -5.73 9.25 23.12
C PRO A 258 -6.46 10.49 22.57
N ALA A 259 -7.66 10.33 22.01
CA ALA A 259 -8.44 11.36 21.31
C ALA A 259 -9.90 11.35 21.77
N ASP A 260 -10.67 12.36 21.39
CA ASP A 260 -12.12 12.42 21.69
C ASP A 260 -12.89 11.40 20.82
N ILE A 261 -12.46 11.25 19.57
CA ILE A 261 -12.98 10.27 18.61
C ILE A 261 -11.84 9.39 18.07
N VAL A 262 -12.01 8.06 18.11
CA VAL A 262 -11.11 7.12 17.42
C VAL A 262 -11.87 6.40 16.31
N LEU A 263 -11.50 6.70 15.06
CA LEU A 263 -11.96 6.01 13.86
C LEU A 263 -10.95 4.90 13.54
N TYR A 264 -11.34 3.64 13.71
CA TYR A 264 -10.43 2.51 13.57
C TYR A 264 -10.86 1.58 12.45
N GLN A 265 -9.93 0.72 12.06
CA GLN A 265 -10.19 -0.38 11.15
C GLN A 265 -10.27 -1.68 11.93
N ASP A 266 -11.24 -2.52 11.59
CA ASP A 266 -11.42 -3.85 12.15
C ASP A 266 -11.96 -4.79 11.06
N ARG A 267 -11.27 -5.91 10.84
CA ARG A 267 -11.68 -6.91 9.84
C ARG A 267 -12.74 -7.87 10.37
N SER A 268 -12.94 -7.93 11.67
CA SER A 268 -13.89 -8.82 12.33
C SER A 268 -15.28 -8.20 12.46
N ARG A 269 -15.39 -6.88 12.31
CA ARG A 269 -16.65 -6.13 12.47
C ARG A 269 -16.91 -5.26 11.24
N PRO A 270 -18.03 -5.46 10.52
CA PRO A 270 -18.39 -4.61 9.39
C PRO A 270 -18.78 -3.18 9.82
N PHE A 271 -19.25 -3.01 11.06
CA PHE A 271 -19.60 -1.73 11.64
C PHE A 271 -19.64 -1.85 13.18
N ALA A 272 -19.17 -0.82 13.87
CA ALA A 272 -19.43 -0.61 15.30
C ALA A 272 -19.30 0.88 15.65
N VAL A 273 -20.15 1.37 16.56
CA VAL A 273 -20.03 2.69 17.18
C VAL A 273 -20.29 2.53 18.67
N GLU A 274 -19.37 3.02 19.49
CA GLU A 274 -19.46 2.98 20.95
C GLU A 274 -19.19 4.40 21.48
N TYR A 275 -20.07 4.91 22.35
CA TYR A 275 -19.96 6.24 22.97
C TYR A 275 -20.31 6.16 24.45
N ASP A 276 -19.45 6.69 25.32
CA ASP A 276 -19.62 6.66 26.78
C ASP A 276 -19.96 8.02 27.41
N GLY A 277 -20.29 9.02 26.58
CA GLY A 277 -20.54 10.39 27.02
C GLY A 277 -19.33 11.32 26.93
N ARG A 278 -18.13 10.80 26.64
CA ARG A 278 -16.90 11.61 26.46
C ARG A 278 -16.01 11.12 25.34
N PHE A 279 -15.98 9.81 25.11
CA PHE A 279 -15.16 9.17 24.10
C PHE A 279 -16.04 8.40 23.12
N LEU A 280 -15.80 8.58 21.83
CA LEU A 280 -16.43 7.77 20.78
C LEU A 280 -15.37 6.93 20.06
N SER A 281 -15.69 5.66 19.82
CA SER A 281 -14.97 4.83 18.88
C SER A 281 -15.88 4.33 17.79
N ALA A 282 -15.39 4.28 16.55
CA ALA A 282 -16.17 3.77 15.44
C ALA A 282 -15.33 3.09 14.35
N THR A 283 -15.93 2.11 13.70
CA THR A 283 -15.40 1.45 12.50
C THR A 283 -16.54 1.24 11.49
N VAL A 284 -16.18 1.26 10.21
CA VAL A 284 -17.05 0.90 9.09
C VAL A 284 -16.25 0.06 8.10
N GLY A 285 -16.90 -0.89 7.44
CA GLY A 285 -16.26 -1.80 6.49
C GLY A 285 -15.63 -1.09 5.29
N PRO A 286 -14.75 -1.79 4.56
CA PRO A 286 -14.03 -1.23 3.42
C PRO A 286 -14.92 -1.08 2.17
N GLN A 287 -14.31 -0.59 1.08
CA GLN A 287 -14.90 -0.45 -0.26
C GLN A 287 -16.09 0.48 -0.35
N ALA A 288 -16.32 1.30 0.68
CA ALA A 288 -17.46 2.19 0.78
C ALA A 288 -18.81 1.50 0.52
N ALA A 289 -18.94 0.19 0.80
CA ALA A 289 -20.26 -0.45 0.75
C ALA A 289 -21.24 0.28 1.68
N TRP A 290 -20.73 0.70 2.83
CA TRP A 290 -21.35 1.62 3.75
C TRP A 290 -20.40 2.78 4.05
N VAL A 291 -20.96 3.96 4.31
CA VAL A 291 -20.21 5.14 4.77
C VAL A 291 -20.76 5.55 6.13
N LEU A 292 -19.87 5.83 7.08
CA LEU A 292 -20.25 6.28 8.41
C LEU A 292 -20.38 7.81 8.40
N ALA A 293 -21.51 8.33 8.86
CA ALA A 293 -21.68 9.73 9.19
C ALA A 293 -21.82 9.91 10.70
N LEU A 294 -20.96 10.73 11.31
CA LEU A 294 -21.08 11.13 12.70
C LEU A 294 -21.62 12.56 12.73
N ASP A 295 -22.93 12.71 12.94
CA ASP A 295 -23.53 14.02 13.13
C ASP A 295 -23.33 14.47 14.58
N LEU A 296 -22.51 15.49 14.78
CA LEU A 296 -22.16 16.04 16.07
C LEU A 296 -22.92 17.35 16.29
N THR A 297 -23.61 17.46 17.42
CA THR A 297 -24.07 18.76 17.93
C THR A 297 -23.08 19.23 18.97
N MET A 298 -22.38 20.32 18.69
CA MET A 298 -21.32 20.87 19.54
C MET A 298 -21.72 22.22 20.12
N GLN A 299 -21.30 22.50 21.35
CA GLN A 299 -21.49 23.79 22.02
C GLN A 299 -20.19 24.19 22.69
N ARG A 300 -19.80 25.46 22.50
CA ARG A 300 -18.65 26.07 23.15
C ARG A 300 -19.16 27.07 24.18
N THR A 301 -18.95 26.76 25.45
CA THR A 301 -19.34 27.62 26.58
C THR A 301 -18.12 28.14 27.32
N ALA A 302 -18.26 29.25 28.05
CA ALA A 302 -17.23 29.71 28.95
C ALA A 302 -17.21 28.83 30.21
N GLY A 303 -16.07 28.21 30.48
CA GLY A 303 -15.82 27.43 31.68
C GLY A 303 -15.70 28.29 32.94
N PRO A 304 -15.70 27.68 34.13
CA PRO A 304 -15.63 28.38 35.42
C PRO A 304 -14.37 29.25 35.58
N ASP A 305 -13.29 28.90 34.88
CA ASP A 305 -11.99 29.58 34.84
C ASP A 305 -11.84 30.52 33.64
N GLY A 306 -12.91 30.72 32.86
CA GLY A 306 -12.92 31.49 31.62
C GLY A 306 -12.32 30.77 30.42
N GLN A 307 -11.90 29.50 30.56
CA GLN A 307 -11.44 28.68 29.43
C GLN A 307 -12.62 28.13 28.64
N PRO A 308 -12.52 27.99 27.32
CA PRO A 308 -13.59 27.41 26.52
C PRO A 308 -13.80 25.94 26.89
N VAL A 309 -15.04 25.58 27.24
CA VAL A 309 -15.48 24.19 27.42
C VAL A 309 -16.30 23.81 26.20
N VAL A 310 -15.88 22.74 25.53
CA VAL A 310 -16.59 22.18 24.37
C VAL A 310 -17.34 20.94 24.81
N THR A 311 -18.65 20.93 24.63
CA THR A 311 -19.49 19.74 24.78
C THR A 311 -19.99 19.30 23.42
N TRP A 312 -20.17 18.00 23.25
CA TRP A 312 -20.68 17.45 22.00
C TRP A 312 -21.53 16.20 22.25
N THR A 313 -22.47 15.94 21.34
CA THR A 313 -23.29 14.72 21.37
C THR A 313 -23.37 14.15 19.95
N PRO A 314 -23.03 12.86 19.76
CA PRO A 314 -23.07 12.21 18.45
C PRO A 314 -24.45 11.60 18.16
N ALA A 315 -24.85 11.68 16.90
CA ALA A 315 -25.95 10.93 16.30
C ALA A 315 -25.40 10.17 15.07
N PRO A 316 -24.85 8.97 15.24
CA PRO A 316 -24.24 8.22 14.14
C PRO A 316 -25.30 7.73 13.15
N ARG A 317 -24.99 7.80 11.87
CA ARG A 317 -25.76 7.19 10.77
C ARG A 317 -24.85 6.31 9.93
N LEU A 318 -25.37 5.17 9.52
CA LEU A 318 -24.73 4.31 8.53
C LEU A 318 -25.45 4.46 7.20
N ILE A 319 -24.74 4.97 6.20
CA ILE A 319 -25.30 5.25 4.88
C ILE A 319 -25.07 4.04 3.98
N ASP A 320 -26.16 3.41 3.52
CA ASP A 320 -26.10 2.38 2.49
C ASP A 320 -25.86 3.03 1.13
N THR A 321 -24.68 2.84 0.56
CA THR A 321 -24.35 3.43 -0.74
C THR A 321 -25.20 2.87 -1.88
N ALA A 322 -25.88 1.73 -1.69
CA ALA A 322 -26.88 1.24 -2.64
C ALA A 322 -28.05 2.21 -2.84
N THR A 323 -28.36 3.01 -1.82
CA THR A 323 -29.47 3.98 -1.86
C THR A 323 -29.07 5.32 -2.47
N VAL A 324 -27.78 5.51 -2.79
CA VAL A 324 -27.24 6.75 -3.34
C VAL A 324 -26.90 6.55 -4.81
N ALA A 325 -27.26 7.52 -5.65
CA ALA A 325 -26.90 7.49 -7.07
C ALA A 325 -25.38 7.64 -7.25
N PRO A 326 -24.74 6.85 -8.15
CA PRO A 326 -23.33 7.02 -8.45
C PRO A 326 -23.07 8.38 -9.08
N ASP A 327 -21.94 8.98 -8.72
CA ASP A 327 -21.44 10.21 -9.31
C ASP A 327 -21.08 10.00 -10.79
N PRO A 328 -21.70 10.73 -11.74
CA PRO A 328 -21.48 10.46 -13.15
C PRO A 328 -20.05 10.78 -13.61
N ALA A 329 -19.39 11.78 -13.03
CA ALA A 329 -18.04 12.17 -13.44
C ALA A 329 -17.01 11.15 -12.95
N VAL A 330 -17.11 10.76 -11.68
CA VAL A 330 -16.23 9.74 -11.10
C VAL A 330 -16.50 8.37 -11.71
N LEU A 331 -17.75 8.04 -12.07
CA LEU A 331 -18.05 6.79 -12.80
C LEU A 331 -17.35 6.72 -14.15
N ILE A 332 -17.32 7.83 -14.91
CA ILE A 332 -16.60 7.89 -16.19
C ILE A 332 -15.10 7.67 -15.98
N GLN A 333 -14.51 8.34 -14.99
CA GLN A 333 -13.09 8.22 -14.66
C GLN A 333 -12.72 6.81 -14.18
N ALA A 334 -13.52 6.22 -13.28
CA ALA A 334 -13.34 4.85 -12.80
C ALA A 334 -13.40 3.83 -13.95
N ARG A 335 -14.35 3.99 -14.88
CA ARG A 335 -14.43 3.15 -16.10
C ARG A 335 -13.23 3.32 -17.02
N ALA A 336 -12.68 4.53 -17.15
CA ALA A 336 -11.47 4.75 -17.93
C ALA A 336 -10.27 4.00 -17.32
N TYR A 337 -10.12 4.01 -16.00
CA TYR A 337 -9.10 3.23 -15.30
C TYR A 337 -9.32 1.73 -15.40
N ALA A 338 -10.56 1.26 -15.29
CA ALA A 338 -10.90 -0.15 -15.50
C ALA A 338 -10.56 -0.59 -16.93
N ALA A 339 -10.85 0.22 -17.95
CA ALA A 339 -10.50 -0.05 -19.34
C ALA A 339 -8.97 -0.05 -19.57
N ARG A 340 -8.24 0.85 -18.90
CA ARG A 340 -6.77 0.84 -18.92
C ARG A 340 -6.22 -0.44 -18.31
N LEU A 341 -6.71 -0.84 -17.14
CA LEU A 341 -6.32 -2.11 -16.52
C LEU A 341 -6.65 -3.29 -17.44
N ASP A 342 -7.84 -3.33 -18.04
CA ASP A 342 -8.24 -4.38 -18.98
C ASP A 342 -7.30 -4.46 -20.20
N THR A 343 -6.86 -3.31 -20.73
CA THR A 343 -5.86 -3.25 -21.81
C THR A 343 -4.53 -3.85 -21.35
N MET A 344 -4.07 -3.52 -20.13
CA MET A 344 -2.84 -4.07 -19.56
C MET A 344 -2.95 -5.57 -19.32
N LEU A 345 -4.10 -6.05 -18.86
CA LEU A 345 -4.36 -7.47 -18.60
C LEU A 345 -4.46 -8.31 -19.88
N ARG A 346 -4.85 -7.70 -21.01
CA ARG A 346 -4.88 -8.35 -22.34
C ARG A 346 -3.52 -8.44 -23.01
N MET A 347 -2.48 -7.82 -22.46
CA MET A 347 -1.13 -7.93 -23.02
C MET A 347 -0.71 -9.40 -23.09
N GLU A 348 -0.23 -9.78 -24.27
CA GLU A 348 0.29 -11.10 -24.56
C GLU A 348 1.56 -11.36 -23.73
N VAL A 349 1.62 -12.54 -23.13
CA VAL A 349 2.77 -12.98 -22.32
C VAL A 349 3.57 -14.00 -23.11
N GLY A 350 2.91 -15.02 -23.66
CA GLY A 350 3.56 -15.97 -24.55
C GLY A 350 2.64 -17.10 -24.99
N ARG A 351 3.06 -17.85 -26.00
CA ARG A 351 2.26 -18.95 -26.57
C ARG A 351 2.70 -20.30 -25.99
N LEU A 352 1.74 -21.12 -25.57
CA LEU A 352 1.99 -22.48 -25.13
C LEU A 352 2.45 -23.37 -26.29
N SER A 353 3.57 -24.08 -26.11
CA SER A 353 4.05 -25.07 -27.09
C SER A 353 3.42 -26.46 -26.91
N ALA A 354 2.89 -26.74 -25.72
CA ALA A 354 2.24 -28.01 -25.36
C ALA A 354 0.99 -27.74 -24.50
N PRO A 355 0.06 -28.70 -24.38
CA PRO A 355 -1.09 -28.57 -23.49
C PRO A 355 -0.65 -28.39 -22.02
N LEU A 356 -1.43 -27.63 -21.26
CA LEU A 356 -1.19 -27.36 -19.85
C LEU A 356 -2.42 -27.72 -19.02
N ASP A 357 -2.21 -28.33 -17.86
CA ASP A 357 -3.27 -28.65 -16.90
C ASP A 357 -2.96 -28.00 -15.55
N THR A 358 -3.84 -27.13 -15.09
CA THR A 358 -3.76 -26.44 -13.79
C THR A 358 -4.95 -26.79 -12.90
N ARG A 359 -5.64 -27.91 -13.17
CA ARG A 359 -6.71 -28.40 -12.32
C ARG A 359 -6.19 -28.76 -10.94
N LYS A 360 -7.02 -28.50 -9.93
CA LYS A 360 -6.73 -28.79 -8.52
C LYS A 360 -6.17 -30.21 -8.31
N GLU A 361 -6.75 -31.21 -8.98
CA GLU A 361 -6.34 -32.60 -8.82
C GLU A 361 -4.93 -32.87 -9.39
N SER A 362 -4.58 -32.26 -10.52
CA SER A 362 -3.23 -32.39 -11.11
C SER A 362 -2.17 -31.73 -10.23
N LEU A 363 -2.43 -30.51 -9.76
CA LEU A 363 -1.49 -29.73 -8.95
C LEU A 363 -1.25 -30.31 -7.55
N ARG A 364 -2.15 -31.16 -7.04
CA ARG A 364 -2.13 -31.57 -5.63
C ARG A 364 -1.88 -33.06 -5.43
N THR A 365 -1.53 -33.78 -6.48
CA THR A 365 -1.31 -35.23 -6.43
C THR A 365 -0.05 -35.71 -7.12
N GLY A 366 0.68 -34.85 -7.86
CA GLY A 366 1.86 -35.26 -8.59
C GLY A 366 2.61 -34.08 -9.21
N GLU A 367 3.67 -34.41 -9.95
CA GLU A 367 4.43 -33.44 -10.74
C GLU A 367 3.51 -32.70 -11.72
N ASN A 368 3.69 -31.39 -11.85
CA ASN A 368 2.88 -30.54 -12.71
C ASN A 368 3.75 -29.56 -13.48
N ALA A 369 3.53 -29.47 -14.79
CA ALA A 369 4.40 -28.72 -15.69
C ALA A 369 4.31 -27.19 -15.51
N PHE A 370 3.15 -26.65 -15.13
CA PHE A 370 3.04 -25.22 -14.79
C PHE A 370 3.76 -24.94 -13.47
N ALA A 371 3.52 -25.78 -12.46
CA ALA A 371 4.11 -25.60 -11.16
C ALA A 371 5.64 -25.75 -11.19
N ASN A 372 6.18 -26.67 -12.00
CA ASN A 372 7.60 -26.79 -12.29
C ASN A 372 8.18 -25.46 -12.81
N ALA A 373 7.49 -24.82 -13.77
CA ALA A 373 7.94 -23.55 -14.30
C ALA A 373 7.89 -22.42 -13.26
N VAL A 374 6.91 -22.42 -12.35
CA VAL A 374 6.84 -21.46 -11.23
C VAL A 374 8.04 -21.60 -10.30
N VAL A 375 8.37 -22.83 -9.87
CA VAL A 375 9.52 -23.06 -8.98
C VAL A 375 10.85 -22.85 -9.68
N ASP A 376 10.96 -23.15 -10.97
CA ASP A 376 12.16 -22.84 -11.78
C ASP A 376 12.36 -21.33 -11.88
N THR A 377 11.30 -20.58 -12.18
CA THR A 377 11.32 -19.11 -12.24
C THR A 377 11.74 -18.52 -10.90
N LEU A 378 11.16 -18.98 -9.79
CA LEU A 378 11.52 -18.50 -8.46
C LEU A 378 12.98 -18.79 -8.11
N ARG A 379 13.46 -20.01 -8.40
CA ARG A 379 14.85 -20.41 -8.12
C ARG A 379 15.83 -19.54 -8.91
N GLU A 380 15.57 -19.33 -10.19
CA GLU A 380 16.43 -18.54 -11.08
C GLU A 380 16.42 -17.05 -10.73
N ALA A 381 15.23 -16.47 -10.51
CA ALA A 381 15.11 -15.05 -10.19
C ALA A 381 15.74 -14.68 -8.84
N LEU A 382 15.79 -15.62 -7.89
CA LEU A 382 16.32 -15.42 -6.54
C LEU A 382 17.68 -16.08 -6.29
N ASP A 383 18.29 -16.64 -7.34
CA ASP A 383 19.60 -17.28 -7.29
C ASP A 383 19.72 -18.34 -6.16
N SER A 384 18.74 -19.23 -6.00
CA SER A 384 18.72 -20.18 -4.88
C SER A 384 19.17 -21.60 -5.27
N ASP A 385 19.57 -22.39 -4.27
CA ASP A 385 20.00 -23.78 -4.47
C ASP A 385 18.82 -24.67 -4.87
N VAL A 386 17.67 -24.45 -4.22
CA VAL A 386 16.42 -25.20 -4.40
C VAL A 386 15.25 -24.23 -4.32
N ALA A 387 14.12 -24.56 -4.95
CA ALA A 387 12.86 -23.85 -4.74
C ALA A 387 11.73 -24.80 -4.39
N LEU A 388 10.79 -24.31 -3.59
CA LEU A 388 9.56 -25.00 -3.22
C LEU A 388 8.36 -24.06 -3.32
N PHE A 389 7.30 -24.52 -3.98
CA PHE A 389 6.02 -23.83 -4.04
C PHE A 389 4.87 -24.84 -3.90
N ASN A 390 3.79 -24.46 -3.23
CA ASN A 390 2.66 -25.36 -2.97
C ASN A 390 1.64 -25.30 -4.12
N GLY A 391 1.09 -26.45 -4.52
CA GLY A 391 0.06 -26.53 -5.57
C GLY A 391 -1.21 -25.72 -5.25
N GLY A 392 -1.46 -25.42 -3.97
CA GLY A 392 -2.54 -24.56 -3.50
C GLY A 392 -2.41 -23.09 -3.90
N GLY A 393 -1.19 -22.64 -4.19
CA GLY A 393 -0.89 -21.29 -4.68
C GLY A 393 -1.30 -21.09 -6.15
N ILE A 394 -1.54 -22.17 -6.90
CA ILE A 394 -1.97 -22.14 -8.30
C ILE A 394 -3.49 -22.41 -8.37
N ARG A 395 -4.24 -21.53 -9.03
CA ARG A 395 -5.71 -21.40 -8.85
C ARG A 395 -6.54 -21.40 -10.12
N GLY A 396 -5.96 -21.51 -11.32
CA GLY A 396 -6.73 -21.36 -12.56
C GLY A 396 -7.76 -22.46 -12.79
N ASP A 397 -7.54 -23.65 -12.22
CA ASP A 397 -8.43 -24.82 -12.21
C ASP A 397 -8.97 -25.18 -13.60
N ARG A 398 -8.08 -25.21 -14.60
CA ARG A 398 -8.47 -25.40 -16.00
C ARG A 398 -7.41 -26.12 -16.82
N GLN A 399 -7.73 -26.35 -18.09
CA GLN A 399 -6.82 -26.90 -19.08
C GLN A 399 -6.67 -25.92 -20.23
N TYR A 400 -5.45 -25.86 -20.78
CA TYR A 400 -5.12 -25.06 -21.95
C TYR A 400 -4.64 -25.97 -23.07
N PRO A 401 -5.21 -25.86 -24.28
CA PRO A 401 -4.67 -26.55 -25.44
C PRO A 401 -3.30 -25.99 -25.84
N ALA A 402 -2.50 -26.81 -26.53
CA ALA A 402 -1.29 -26.33 -27.19
C ALA A 402 -1.62 -25.17 -28.15
N GLY A 403 -0.70 -24.22 -28.29
CA GLY A 403 -0.89 -23.03 -29.10
C GLY A 403 -1.72 -21.93 -28.44
N THR A 404 -2.26 -22.14 -27.22
CA THR A 404 -2.96 -21.06 -26.49
C THR A 404 -2.02 -19.90 -26.25
N LEU A 405 -2.47 -18.70 -26.58
CA LEU A 405 -1.78 -17.46 -26.27
C LEU A 405 -2.17 -17.04 -24.84
N LEU A 406 -1.22 -17.09 -23.92
CA LEU A 406 -1.42 -16.64 -22.55
C LEU A 406 -1.30 -15.12 -22.48
N THR A 407 -2.24 -14.52 -21.77
CA THR A 407 -2.24 -13.10 -21.43
C THR A 407 -1.83 -12.89 -19.98
N ARG A 408 -1.58 -11.64 -19.58
CA ARG A 408 -1.33 -11.31 -18.17
C ARG A 408 -2.52 -11.72 -17.29
N ARG A 409 -3.75 -11.57 -17.78
CA ARG A 409 -4.97 -12.04 -17.08
C ARG A 409 -4.89 -13.52 -16.74
N ASP A 410 -4.42 -14.35 -17.66
CA ASP A 410 -4.32 -15.79 -17.45
C ASP A 410 -3.31 -16.09 -16.33
N ILE A 411 -2.13 -15.46 -16.36
CA ILE A 411 -1.13 -15.64 -15.31
C ILE A 411 -1.61 -15.15 -13.95
N TYR A 412 -2.29 -13.99 -13.87
CA TYR A 412 -2.87 -13.54 -12.61
C TYR A 412 -4.04 -14.40 -12.12
N THR A 413 -4.75 -15.07 -13.03
CA THR A 413 -5.79 -16.04 -12.65
C THR A 413 -5.17 -17.31 -12.09
N GLU A 414 -4.06 -17.75 -12.68
CA GLU A 414 -3.29 -18.89 -12.18
C GLU A 414 -2.61 -18.60 -10.84
N LEU A 415 -2.03 -17.41 -10.66
CA LEU A 415 -1.30 -16.98 -9.48
C LEU A 415 -1.95 -15.71 -8.89
N PRO A 416 -3.14 -15.83 -8.27
CA PRO A 416 -3.94 -14.68 -7.85
C PRO A 416 -3.49 -14.08 -6.50
N PHE A 417 -2.58 -14.75 -5.81
CA PHE A 417 -2.06 -14.29 -4.53
C PHE A 417 -0.94 -13.28 -4.75
N HIS A 418 -0.92 -12.25 -3.92
CA HIS A 418 0.11 -11.22 -3.91
C HIS A 418 1.34 -11.66 -3.11
N ASP A 419 1.64 -12.96 -3.14
CA ASP A 419 2.83 -13.50 -2.51
C ASP A 419 4.05 -13.11 -3.32
N VAL A 420 5.12 -12.76 -2.62
CA VAL A 420 6.42 -12.46 -3.22
C VAL A 420 7.36 -13.64 -3.04
N GLY A 421 8.37 -13.72 -3.89
CA GLY A 421 9.42 -14.72 -3.75
C GLY A 421 10.37 -14.35 -2.60
N VAL A 422 10.80 -15.31 -1.78
CA VAL A 422 11.71 -15.10 -0.65
C VAL A 422 12.77 -16.18 -0.63
N VAL A 423 13.94 -15.90 -0.04
CA VAL A 423 14.99 -16.89 0.14
C VAL A 423 15.23 -17.13 1.63
N LEU A 424 15.09 -18.37 2.05
CA LEU A 424 15.33 -18.83 3.42
C LEU A 424 16.64 -19.62 3.47
N ASP A 425 17.37 -19.47 4.57
CA ASP A 425 18.51 -20.34 4.90
C ASP A 425 18.03 -21.50 5.79
N VAL A 426 17.83 -22.67 5.18
CA VAL A 426 17.26 -23.86 5.83
C VAL A 426 18.30 -24.97 5.95
N SER A 427 18.18 -25.78 7.01
CA SER A 427 18.94 -27.04 7.10
C SER A 427 18.36 -28.10 6.16
N GLY A 428 19.18 -29.11 5.81
CA GLY A 428 18.70 -30.26 5.05
C GLY A 428 17.58 -31.04 5.76
N GLN A 429 17.60 -31.09 7.10
CA GLN A 429 16.51 -31.65 7.89
C GLN A 429 15.21 -30.85 7.70
N GLN A 430 15.27 -29.52 7.82
CA GLN A 430 14.09 -28.68 7.57
C GLN A 430 13.56 -28.85 6.15
N LEU A 431 14.45 -28.95 5.15
CA LEU A 431 14.05 -29.20 3.77
C LEU A 431 13.35 -30.55 3.59
N TRP A 432 13.86 -31.61 4.24
CA TRP A 432 13.21 -32.92 4.27
C TRP A 432 11.81 -32.83 4.87
N ASP A 433 11.72 -32.21 6.06
CA ASP A 433 10.48 -32.18 6.83
C ASP A 433 9.38 -31.36 6.14
N VAL A 434 9.72 -30.29 5.41
CA VAL A 434 8.72 -29.50 4.66
C VAL A 434 8.19 -30.24 3.43
N VAL A 435 9.04 -31.02 2.74
CA VAL A 435 8.57 -31.87 1.64
C VAL A 435 7.67 -32.98 2.19
N GLU A 436 8.06 -33.60 3.31
CA GLU A 436 7.24 -34.60 4.02
C GLU A 436 5.89 -34.02 4.46
N SER A 437 5.88 -32.81 5.04
CA SER A 437 4.66 -32.09 5.42
C SER A 437 3.77 -31.86 4.20
N GLY A 438 4.34 -31.45 3.07
CA GLY A 438 3.60 -31.19 1.84
C GLY A 438 2.88 -32.43 1.28
N VAL A 439 3.41 -33.63 1.49
CA VAL A 439 2.82 -34.89 1.01
C VAL A 439 1.96 -35.60 2.07
N SER A 440 1.72 -34.97 3.22
CA SER A 440 0.98 -35.58 4.34
C SER A 440 -0.52 -35.76 4.10
N ALA A 441 -1.10 -35.01 3.15
CA ALA A 441 -2.55 -34.92 2.96
C ALA A 441 -2.98 -34.91 1.47
N VAL A 442 -2.28 -35.71 0.66
CA VAL A 442 -2.49 -35.80 -0.80
C VAL A 442 -3.91 -36.29 -1.13
N GLU A 443 -4.40 -37.26 -0.37
CA GLU A 443 -5.71 -37.89 -0.55
C GLU A 443 -6.86 -36.90 -0.34
N GLN A 444 -6.65 -35.85 0.45
CA GLN A 444 -7.63 -34.79 0.69
C GLN A 444 -7.48 -33.62 -0.31
N LEU A 445 -6.56 -33.72 -1.28
CA LEU A 445 -6.25 -32.66 -2.24
C LEU A 445 -5.99 -31.31 -1.56
N GLN A 446 -5.28 -31.33 -0.43
CA GLN A 446 -4.87 -30.11 0.27
C GLN A 446 -3.87 -29.32 -0.57
N GLY A 447 -3.89 -27.99 -0.42
CA GLY A 447 -3.02 -27.10 -1.20
C GLY A 447 -1.53 -27.36 -1.00
N ARG A 448 -1.17 -28.00 0.12
CA ARG A 448 0.19 -28.17 0.59
C ARG A 448 1.10 -29.04 -0.27
N PHE A 449 0.60 -29.71 -1.29
CA PHE A 449 1.44 -30.55 -2.16
C PHE A 449 2.65 -29.76 -2.71
N PRO A 450 3.89 -30.23 -2.53
CA PRO A 450 5.08 -29.47 -2.88
C PRO A 450 5.46 -29.67 -4.35
N HIS A 451 5.80 -28.59 -5.04
CA HIS A 451 6.54 -28.62 -6.30
C HIS A 451 7.97 -28.13 -6.05
N LEU A 452 8.94 -28.67 -6.79
CA LEU A 452 10.36 -28.50 -6.50
C LEU A 452 11.15 -28.05 -7.73
N SER A 453 12.20 -27.25 -7.53
CA SER A 453 13.20 -26.93 -8.57
C SER A 453 14.60 -27.32 -8.11
N ASN A 454 15.42 -27.82 -9.05
CA ASN A 454 16.76 -28.37 -8.79
C ASN A 454 16.80 -29.44 -7.69
N ALA A 455 15.68 -30.13 -7.46
CA ALA A 455 15.55 -31.20 -6.50
C ALA A 455 14.69 -32.34 -7.07
N GLN A 456 15.00 -33.57 -6.65
CA GLN A 456 14.23 -34.75 -7.05
C GLN A 456 13.73 -35.49 -5.81
N ALA A 457 12.44 -35.86 -5.81
CA ALA A 457 11.78 -36.52 -4.69
C ALA A 457 11.08 -37.83 -5.13
N GLU A 458 11.26 -38.88 -4.33
CA GLU A 458 10.49 -40.11 -4.42
C GLU A 458 9.52 -40.22 -3.25
N ILE A 459 8.22 -40.32 -3.55
CA ILE A 459 7.13 -40.32 -2.57
C ILE A 459 6.36 -41.64 -2.66
N ASP A 460 6.06 -42.21 -1.50
CA ASP A 460 5.30 -43.46 -1.33
C ASP A 460 4.05 -43.19 -0.48
N LEU A 461 2.90 -43.03 -1.13
CA LEU A 461 1.62 -42.72 -0.47
C LEU A 461 1.02 -43.91 0.28
N GLY A 462 1.53 -45.13 0.03
CA GLY A 462 1.17 -46.33 0.82
C GLY A 462 1.68 -46.28 2.26
N ARG A 463 2.53 -45.30 2.59
CA ARG A 463 3.08 -45.08 3.93
C ARG A 463 2.28 -44.06 4.74
N PRO A 464 2.32 -44.17 6.08
CA PRO A 464 1.68 -43.17 6.93
C PRO A 464 2.28 -41.77 6.69
N PRO A 465 1.46 -40.70 6.75
CA PRO A 465 1.96 -39.32 6.73
C PRO A 465 3.10 -39.12 7.74
N GLY A 466 4.18 -38.44 7.33
CA GLY A 466 5.41 -38.30 8.12
C GLY A 466 6.49 -39.34 7.77
N GLN A 467 6.17 -40.34 6.92
CA GLN A 467 7.11 -41.36 6.44
C GLN A 467 7.00 -41.61 4.93
N ARG A 468 6.42 -40.68 4.17
CA ARG A 468 6.10 -40.84 2.74
C ARG A 468 7.26 -40.50 1.82
N LEU A 469 8.12 -39.56 2.19
CA LEU A 469 9.33 -39.20 1.45
C LEU A 469 10.38 -40.31 1.61
N ARG A 470 10.74 -40.93 0.50
CA ARG A 470 11.71 -42.05 0.44
C ARG A 470 13.11 -41.55 0.17
N SER A 471 13.23 -40.58 -0.73
CA SER A 471 14.49 -39.94 -1.07
C SER A 471 14.25 -38.50 -1.49
N LEU A 472 15.24 -37.65 -1.19
CA LEU A 472 15.30 -36.27 -1.63
C LEU A 472 16.73 -35.95 -2.03
N SER A 473 16.90 -35.37 -3.21
CA SER A 473 18.18 -34.89 -3.71
C SER A 473 18.07 -33.44 -4.15
N VAL A 474 19.16 -32.69 -4.07
CA VAL A 474 19.31 -31.31 -4.57
C VAL A 474 20.56 -31.25 -5.44
N GLY A 475 20.46 -30.69 -6.64
CA GLY A 475 21.57 -30.64 -7.61
C GLY A 475 22.14 -32.03 -7.95
N GLY A 476 21.29 -33.05 -7.96
CA GLY A 476 21.67 -34.44 -8.24
C GLY A 476 22.39 -35.18 -7.09
N LYS A 477 22.50 -34.58 -5.90
CA LYS A 477 23.11 -35.21 -4.72
C LYS A 477 22.07 -35.42 -3.62
N PRO A 478 22.09 -36.55 -2.89
CA PRO A 478 21.22 -36.74 -1.74
C PRO A 478 21.35 -35.57 -0.75
N VAL A 479 20.22 -35.13 -0.18
CA VAL A 479 20.21 -34.04 0.80
C VAL A 479 21.03 -34.45 2.02
N ALA A 480 22.09 -33.71 2.30
CA ALA A 480 22.80 -33.77 3.57
C ALA A 480 21.95 -33.09 4.65
N LEU A 481 21.45 -33.85 5.63
CA LEU A 481 20.53 -33.34 6.66
C LEU A 481 21.12 -32.22 7.53
N SER A 482 22.43 -32.27 7.78
CA SER A 482 23.18 -31.22 8.49
C SER A 482 23.65 -30.07 7.58
N GLY A 483 23.47 -30.19 6.26
CA GLY A 483 23.83 -29.15 5.30
C GLY A 483 22.90 -27.94 5.36
N ARG A 484 23.33 -26.81 4.79
CA ARG A 484 22.55 -25.58 4.63
C ARG A 484 22.19 -25.38 3.16
N TYR A 485 20.98 -24.91 2.91
CA TYR A 485 20.44 -24.69 1.57
C TYR A 485 19.72 -23.36 1.51
N ARG A 486 19.95 -22.61 0.44
CA ARG A 486 19.14 -21.46 0.05
C ARG A 486 17.85 -21.97 -0.59
N LEU A 487 16.74 -21.88 0.14
CA LEU A 487 15.42 -22.27 -0.33
C LEU A 487 14.64 -21.04 -0.82
N ALA A 488 14.39 -20.95 -2.12
CA ALA A 488 13.40 -20.01 -2.65
C ALA A 488 11.98 -20.53 -2.44
N THR A 489 11.10 -19.68 -1.93
CA THR A 489 9.68 -20.02 -1.73
C THR A 489 8.81 -18.78 -1.75
N SER A 490 7.51 -18.91 -1.47
CA SER A 490 6.60 -17.76 -1.35
C SER A 490 6.61 -17.19 0.07
N SER A 491 6.32 -15.89 0.21
CA SER A 491 6.15 -15.24 1.52
C SER A 491 5.12 -15.96 2.41
N PHE A 492 4.04 -16.51 1.82
CA PHE A 492 3.02 -17.29 2.52
C PHE A 492 3.58 -18.58 3.14
N LEU A 493 4.38 -19.36 2.38
CA LEU A 493 4.99 -20.59 2.90
C LEU A 493 6.08 -20.28 3.92
N ALA A 494 6.88 -19.23 3.68
CA ALA A 494 7.89 -18.77 4.62
C ALA A 494 7.31 -18.30 5.97
N ALA A 495 6.08 -17.79 5.97
CA ALA A 495 5.34 -17.45 7.19
C ALA A 495 4.69 -18.67 7.87
N GLY A 496 4.86 -19.88 7.33
CA GLY A 496 4.32 -21.12 7.89
C GLY A 496 2.95 -21.53 7.36
N GLY A 497 2.46 -20.89 6.28
CA GLY A 497 1.17 -21.21 5.67
C GLY A 497 1.07 -22.66 5.18
N ASP A 498 -0.16 -23.18 5.05
CA ASP A 498 -0.49 -24.48 4.43
C ASP A 498 0.27 -25.70 5.01
N GLY A 499 0.62 -25.66 6.29
CA GLY A 499 1.33 -26.74 6.99
C GLY A 499 2.86 -26.63 6.95
N TYR A 500 3.40 -25.51 6.47
CA TYR A 500 4.84 -25.26 6.37
C TYR A 500 5.41 -24.53 7.59
N GLY A 501 4.82 -24.71 8.78
CA GLY A 501 5.23 -24.02 10.02
C GLY A 501 6.72 -24.18 10.38
N ILE A 502 7.38 -25.20 9.86
CA ILE A 502 8.84 -25.44 10.00
C ILE A 502 9.69 -24.33 9.37
N LEU A 503 9.15 -23.66 8.34
CA LEU A 503 9.79 -22.51 7.71
C LEU A 503 9.65 -21.23 8.54
N ALA A 504 8.65 -21.16 9.43
CA ALA A 504 8.44 -20.00 10.26
C ALA A 504 9.64 -19.83 11.22
N GLY A 505 10.34 -18.71 11.09
CA GLY A 505 11.54 -18.41 11.88
C GLY A 505 12.87 -18.85 11.24
N ALA A 506 12.85 -19.49 10.06
CA ALA A 506 14.08 -19.69 9.29
C ALA A 506 14.69 -18.32 8.90
N PRO A 507 16.02 -18.13 9.00
CA PRO A 507 16.66 -16.88 8.62
C PRO A 507 16.35 -16.51 7.17
N ARG A 508 15.87 -15.28 6.94
CA ARG A 508 15.62 -14.73 5.61
C ARG A 508 16.91 -14.14 5.04
N LEU A 509 17.32 -14.64 3.88
CA LEU A 509 18.46 -14.11 3.13
C LEU A 509 18.03 -13.00 2.17
N VAL A 510 16.78 -13.06 1.69
CA VAL A 510 16.14 -12.02 0.88
C VAL A 510 14.80 -11.68 1.52
N GLU A 511 14.61 -10.39 1.82
CA GLU A 511 13.37 -9.87 2.42
C GLU A 511 12.26 -9.68 1.37
N ASP A 512 11.00 -9.88 1.78
CA ASP A 512 9.79 -9.77 0.95
C ASP A 512 9.70 -8.46 0.16
N ARG A 513 10.17 -7.36 0.78
CA ARG A 513 10.17 -6.04 0.17
C ARG A 513 11.09 -5.90 -1.05
N ASN A 514 12.09 -6.75 -1.16
CA ASN A 514 13.11 -6.68 -2.21
C ASN A 514 12.73 -7.51 -3.44
N THR A 515 11.54 -8.12 -3.46
CA THR A 515 11.14 -9.05 -4.51
C THR A 515 9.77 -8.70 -5.09
N GLU A 516 9.55 -9.21 -6.30
CA GLU A 516 8.30 -9.04 -7.03
C GLU A 516 7.33 -10.18 -6.73
N PHE A 517 6.06 -9.98 -7.08
CA PHE A 517 5.06 -11.05 -7.01
C PHE A 517 5.49 -12.23 -7.86
N VAL A 518 5.18 -13.44 -7.40
CA VAL A 518 5.47 -14.67 -8.15
C VAL A 518 4.85 -14.62 -9.56
N SER A 519 3.66 -14.03 -9.68
CA SER A 519 2.98 -13.81 -10.96
C SER A 519 3.74 -12.88 -11.90
N THR A 520 4.32 -11.79 -11.40
CA THR A 520 5.13 -10.85 -12.22
C THR A 520 6.41 -11.52 -12.71
N GLN A 521 7.11 -12.25 -11.83
CA GLN A 521 8.31 -13.00 -12.21
C GLN A 521 7.99 -14.03 -13.31
N MET A 522 6.84 -14.71 -13.22
CA MET A 522 6.37 -15.65 -14.23
C MET A 522 6.03 -14.95 -15.56
N ILE A 523 5.35 -13.79 -15.52
CA ILE A 523 5.07 -12.98 -16.71
C ILE A 523 6.37 -12.61 -17.42
N ASP A 524 7.34 -12.09 -16.69
CA ASP A 524 8.62 -11.66 -17.24
C ASP A 524 9.44 -12.82 -17.80
N GLN A 525 9.43 -13.97 -17.14
CA GLN A 525 10.10 -15.18 -17.63
C GLN A 525 9.54 -15.61 -18.98
N ILE A 526 8.22 -15.71 -19.11
CA ILE A 526 7.57 -16.18 -20.35
C ILE A 526 7.74 -15.13 -21.46
N ALA A 527 7.59 -13.84 -21.12
CA ALA A 527 7.66 -12.76 -22.08
C ALA A 527 9.05 -12.61 -22.73
N ARG A 528 10.13 -13.08 -22.08
CA ARG A 528 11.49 -13.06 -22.66
C ARG A 528 11.62 -13.93 -23.92
N SER A 529 10.97 -15.09 -23.95
CA SER A 529 11.00 -16.00 -25.11
C SER A 529 9.77 -15.80 -26.02
N GLY A 530 8.67 -15.28 -25.50
CA GLY A 530 7.38 -15.22 -26.19
C GLY A 530 6.72 -16.60 -26.38
N GLU A 531 7.39 -17.66 -25.93
CA GLU A 531 6.95 -19.05 -25.97
C GLU A 531 7.05 -19.64 -24.56
N PHE A 532 5.97 -20.26 -24.10
CA PHE A 532 5.94 -20.98 -22.83
C PHE A 532 5.98 -22.47 -23.08
N VAL A 533 7.05 -23.12 -22.60
CA VAL A 533 7.30 -24.55 -22.76
C VAL A 533 7.20 -25.21 -21.38
N PRO A 534 5.99 -25.54 -20.89
CA PRO A 534 5.83 -26.28 -19.64
C PRO A 534 6.39 -27.70 -19.81
N ARG A 535 7.19 -28.17 -18.84
CA ARG A 535 7.88 -29.47 -18.92
C ARG A 535 7.67 -30.30 -17.67
N LEU A 536 7.46 -31.59 -17.88
CA LEU A 536 7.69 -32.62 -16.87
C LEU A 536 9.08 -33.18 -17.12
N ASP A 537 9.88 -33.32 -16.08
CA ASP A 537 11.26 -33.84 -16.16
C ASP A 537 11.55 -34.98 -15.17
N GLY A 538 10.50 -35.47 -14.50
CA GLY A 538 10.60 -36.59 -13.58
C GLY A 538 11.21 -36.21 -12.24
N ARG A 539 11.26 -34.90 -11.91
CA ARG A 539 11.72 -34.42 -10.61
C ARG A 539 10.84 -34.88 -9.43
N MET A 540 9.65 -35.43 -9.71
CA MET A 540 8.83 -36.02 -8.65
C MET A 540 8.16 -37.31 -9.09
N THR A 541 8.44 -38.39 -8.35
CA THR A 541 7.76 -39.68 -8.54
C THR A 541 6.85 -39.96 -7.35
N VAL A 542 5.55 -40.13 -7.61
CA VAL A 542 4.55 -40.47 -6.58
C VAL A 542 4.05 -41.88 -6.82
N ARG A 543 4.36 -42.80 -5.90
CA ARG A 543 3.83 -44.16 -5.87
C ARG A 543 2.62 -44.24 -4.95
N ARG A 544 1.62 -45.00 -5.34
CA ARG A 544 0.38 -45.21 -4.60
C ARG A 544 0.31 -46.62 -4.06
#